data_AF-A0A1B1CHZ8-F1
#
_entry.id   AF-A0A1B1CHZ8-F1
#
_cell.length_a   1.000
_cell.length_b   1.000
_cell.length_c   1.000
_cell.angle_alpha   90.00
_cell.angle_beta   90.00
_cell.angle_gamma   90.00
#
_symmetry.space_group_name_H-M   'P 1'
#
loop_
_entity.id
_entity.type
_entity.pdbx_description
1 polymer ?
#
loop_
_entity_poly.entity_id
_entity_poly.type
_entity_poly.pdbx_seq_one_letter_code
_entity_poly.pdbx_strand_id
1 'polypeptide(L)'
;MVSTLPVSLEDIRAAARRIAGRVLGTPMVQSASLGELAGAPVHLKLEHHQTTGSFKLRGATNAVLSLSLAERSRGVVAASTGNHGRALAYAAKAEGAVATICMSRLVPENKVSEIRRLGAEIRIVGVSQDEAQQEVDRLVREEGLVMVPPFDDPDVVAGQGTLGLEIIDTLPEAAIVLVPLSGGGLAAGVAAAVKGISSKAKVIGLTMEKGAAMKASLDTGRPVQVEEVPSLADSLGGGIGLDNRVTFAMCRELLDEVILLTEAEIAAGMRHAYACERQIVEGAGAVGIAALLAGKIRGGGPIVAILSGANVDMDQHRQVINGTQPLYGEEGPCAG
;
A
#
# COMPACT_ATOMS: atom_id res chain seq x y z
N MET A 1 -2.80 -30.89 5.75
CA MET A 1 -4.04 -30.08 5.79
C MET A 1 -3.77 -28.84 4.97
N VAL A 2 -4.48 -28.62 3.87
CA VAL A 2 -4.37 -27.36 3.11
C VAL A 2 -5.00 -26.29 4.00
N SER A 3 -4.17 -25.43 4.59
CA SER A 3 -4.67 -24.30 5.37
C SER A 3 -5.47 -23.41 4.43
N THR A 4 -6.77 -23.25 4.66
CA THR A 4 -7.60 -22.29 3.93
C THR A 4 -7.07 -20.89 4.23
N LEU A 5 -6.67 -20.16 3.18
CA LEU A 5 -6.21 -18.78 3.33
C LEU A 5 -7.33 -17.90 3.95
N PRO A 6 -6.98 -16.91 4.78
CA PRO A 6 -7.95 -15.95 5.33
C PRO A 6 -8.83 -15.23 4.30
N VAL A 7 -8.32 -15.00 3.09
CA VAL A 7 -9.05 -14.39 1.96
C VAL A 7 -8.80 -15.23 0.72
N SER A 8 -9.87 -15.63 0.05
CA SER A 8 -9.85 -16.46 -1.16
C SER A 8 -10.03 -15.63 -2.44
N LEU A 9 -9.80 -16.26 -3.60
CA LEU A 9 -10.10 -15.64 -4.89
C LEU A 9 -11.59 -15.26 -5.03
N GLU A 10 -12.51 -16.02 -4.44
CA GLU A 10 -13.94 -15.70 -4.54
C GLU A 10 -14.31 -14.47 -3.70
N ASP A 11 -13.68 -14.30 -2.54
CA ASP A 11 -13.85 -13.08 -1.73
C ASP A 11 -13.39 -11.84 -2.50
N ILE A 12 -12.29 -11.97 -3.25
CA ILE A 12 -11.75 -10.89 -4.09
C ILE A 12 -12.67 -10.61 -5.29
N ARG A 13 -13.24 -11.64 -5.92
CA ARG A 13 -14.25 -11.46 -6.98
C ARG A 13 -15.53 -10.81 -6.44
N ALA A 14 -15.96 -11.18 -5.24
CA ALA A 14 -17.06 -10.53 -4.56
C ALA A 14 -16.75 -9.06 -4.26
N ALA A 15 -15.53 -8.76 -3.81
CA ALA A 15 -15.07 -7.39 -3.60
C ALA A 15 -15.06 -6.58 -4.91
N ALA A 16 -14.58 -7.15 -6.02
CA ALA A 16 -14.60 -6.49 -7.33
C ALA A 16 -16.02 -6.10 -7.76
N ARG A 17 -16.99 -7.02 -7.58
CA ARG A 17 -18.41 -6.72 -7.83
C ARG A 17 -18.94 -5.62 -6.91
N ARG A 18 -18.56 -5.65 -5.63
CA ARG A 18 -19.01 -4.70 -4.60
C ARG A 18 -18.52 -3.28 -4.88
N ILE A 19 -17.25 -3.10 -5.24
CA ILE A 19 -16.65 -1.78 -5.46
C ILE A 19 -16.88 -1.21 -6.86
N ALA A 20 -17.52 -1.97 -7.76
CA ALA A 20 -17.76 -1.57 -9.14
C ALA A 20 -18.50 -0.22 -9.23
N GLY A 21 -17.94 0.71 -10.01
CA GLY A 21 -18.47 2.07 -10.17
C GLY A 21 -18.15 3.04 -9.02
N ARG A 22 -17.47 2.59 -7.95
CA ARG A 22 -16.95 3.46 -6.87
C ARG A 22 -15.45 3.68 -6.95
N VAL A 23 -14.75 2.74 -7.57
CA VAL A 23 -13.29 2.71 -7.70
C VAL A 23 -12.93 2.67 -9.19
N LEU A 24 -11.88 3.40 -9.57
CA LEU A 24 -11.41 3.44 -10.96
C LEU A 24 -10.67 2.14 -11.32
N GLY A 25 -10.97 1.60 -12.51
CA GLY A 25 -10.06 0.69 -13.18
C GLY A 25 -8.86 1.47 -13.70
N THR A 26 -7.71 1.36 -13.04
CA THR A 26 -6.55 2.19 -13.35
C THR A 26 -5.80 1.69 -14.59
N PRO A 27 -5.15 2.57 -15.38
CA PRO A 27 -4.43 2.15 -16.57
C PRO A 27 -3.27 1.20 -16.24
N MET A 28 -2.95 0.31 -17.18
CA MET A 28 -1.69 -0.41 -17.22
C MET A 28 -0.97 -0.08 -18.52
N VAL A 29 0.27 0.41 -18.42
CA VAL A 29 1.04 0.93 -19.55
C VAL A 29 2.37 0.21 -19.66
N GLN A 30 2.87 -0.02 -20.87
CA GLN A 30 4.18 -0.61 -21.07
C GLN A 30 5.29 0.45 -20.90
N SER A 31 6.37 0.10 -20.20
CA SER A 31 7.59 0.92 -20.15
C SER A 31 8.67 0.30 -21.04
N ALA A 32 9.01 0.97 -22.13
CA ALA A 32 10.07 0.53 -23.04
C ALA A 32 11.44 0.56 -22.36
N SER A 33 11.77 1.64 -21.64
CA SER A 33 13.06 1.79 -20.96
C SER A 33 13.30 0.74 -19.88
N LEU A 34 12.26 0.41 -19.10
CA LEU A 34 12.40 -0.64 -18.08
C LEU A 34 12.41 -2.03 -18.72
N GLY A 35 11.71 -2.21 -19.85
CA GLY A 35 11.73 -3.47 -20.59
C GLY A 35 13.11 -3.79 -21.16
N GLU A 36 13.79 -2.80 -21.74
CA GLU A 36 15.18 -2.94 -22.20
C GLU A 36 16.12 -3.29 -21.06
N LEU A 37 15.99 -2.59 -19.92
CA LEU A 37 16.84 -2.83 -18.75
C LEU A 37 16.64 -4.21 -18.13
N ALA A 38 15.39 -4.65 -18.02
CA ALA A 38 15.03 -5.94 -17.44
C ALA A 38 15.28 -7.12 -18.40
N GLY A 39 15.44 -6.86 -19.70
CA GLY A 39 15.54 -7.90 -20.73
C GLY A 39 14.24 -8.69 -20.93
N ALA A 40 13.09 -8.10 -20.59
CA ALA A 40 11.76 -8.67 -20.74
C ALA A 40 10.70 -7.56 -20.77
N PRO A 41 9.49 -7.76 -21.35
CA PRO A 41 8.44 -6.75 -21.32
C PRO A 41 8.09 -6.31 -19.88
N VAL A 42 8.07 -5.01 -19.62
CA VAL A 42 7.68 -4.42 -18.33
C VAL A 42 6.43 -3.56 -18.51
N HIS A 43 5.45 -3.78 -17.65
CA HIS A 43 4.23 -2.98 -17.56
C HIS A 43 4.12 -2.32 -16.18
N LEU A 44 3.57 -1.12 -16.15
CA LEU A 44 3.33 -0.33 -14.96
C LEU A 44 1.83 -0.26 -14.72
N LYS A 45 1.36 -0.78 -13.58
CA LYS A 45 -0.02 -0.63 -13.14
C LYS A 45 -0.15 0.67 -12.34
N LEU A 46 -0.82 1.67 -12.91
CA LEU A 46 -0.82 3.06 -12.46
C LEU A 46 -1.85 3.31 -11.34
N GLU A 47 -1.73 2.59 -10.23
CA GLU A 47 -2.70 2.66 -9.14
C GLU A 47 -2.64 4.00 -8.37
N HIS A 48 -1.56 4.76 -8.51
CA HIS A 48 -1.45 6.13 -8.02
C HIS A 48 -2.41 7.10 -8.73
N HIS A 49 -3.01 6.72 -9.86
CA HIS A 49 -4.09 7.48 -10.54
C HIS A 49 -5.46 7.27 -9.88
N GLN A 50 -5.58 6.42 -8.86
CA GLN A 50 -6.83 6.23 -8.14
C GLN A 50 -7.32 7.56 -7.53
N THR A 51 -8.63 7.71 -7.33
CA THR A 51 -9.26 8.98 -6.92
C THR A 51 -8.62 9.63 -5.68
N THR A 52 -8.19 8.84 -4.70
CA THR A 52 -7.52 9.36 -3.49
C THR A 52 -6.00 9.40 -3.58
N GLY A 53 -5.44 9.09 -4.75
CA GLY A 53 -4.00 9.08 -5.04
C GLY A 53 -3.29 7.78 -4.68
N SER A 54 -4.01 6.70 -4.31
CA SER A 54 -3.42 5.39 -4.00
C SER A 54 -4.41 4.24 -4.00
N PHE A 55 -3.88 3.01 -3.99
CA PHE A 55 -4.63 1.76 -3.96
C PHE A 55 -5.59 1.61 -2.77
N LYS A 56 -5.34 2.31 -1.66
CA LYS A 56 -6.06 2.12 -0.39
C LYS A 56 -7.58 2.27 -0.54
N LEU A 57 -8.03 3.05 -1.52
CA LEU A 57 -9.45 3.24 -1.81
C LEU A 57 -10.17 1.92 -2.10
N ARG A 58 -9.51 0.94 -2.70
CA ARG A 58 -10.12 -0.37 -3.01
C ARG A 58 -10.56 -1.09 -1.73
N GLY A 59 -9.64 -1.34 -0.81
CA GLY A 59 -9.95 -1.99 0.46
C GLY A 59 -10.83 -1.16 1.38
N ALA A 60 -10.64 0.17 1.46
CA ALA A 60 -11.49 1.02 2.27
C ALA A 60 -12.95 1.00 1.77
N THR A 61 -13.16 1.10 0.45
CA THR A 61 -14.49 1.04 -0.16
C THR A 61 -15.11 -0.34 0.04
N ASN A 62 -14.34 -1.42 -0.14
CA ASN A 62 -14.85 -2.77 0.08
C ASN A 62 -15.28 -2.98 1.54
N ALA A 63 -14.44 -2.61 2.50
CA ALA A 63 -14.75 -2.74 3.93
C ALA A 63 -16.00 -1.94 4.32
N VAL A 64 -16.10 -0.67 3.94
CA VAL A 64 -17.29 0.16 4.21
C VAL A 64 -18.56 -0.43 3.59
N LEU A 65 -18.45 -0.97 2.37
CA LEU A 65 -19.58 -1.59 1.68
C LEU A 65 -19.97 -2.96 2.24
N SER A 66 -19.03 -3.67 2.88
CA SER A 66 -19.29 -4.95 3.57
C SER A 66 -20.01 -4.76 4.91
N LEU A 67 -19.97 -3.56 5.51
CA LEU A 67 -20.71 -3.26 6.73
C LEU A 67 -22.22 -3.33 6.51
N SER A 68 -22.93 -3.85 7.51
CA SER A 68 -24.38 -3.73 7.59
C SER A 68 -24.81 -2.26 7.68
N LEU A 69 -26.08 -1.97 7.36
CA LEU A 69 -26.63 -0.61 7.51
C LEU A 69 -26.49 -0.08 8.94
N ALA A 70 -26.69 -0.94 9.94
CA ALA A 70 -26.58 -0.59 11.36
C ALA A 70 -25.13 -0.31 11.79
N GLU A 71 -24.15 -1.02 11.23
CA GLU A 71 -22.73 -0.74 11.43
C GLU A 71 -22.33 0.56 10.75
N ARG A 72 -22.71 0.73 9.49
CA ARG A 72 -22.41 1.92 8.71
C ARG A 72 -23.01 3.18 9.33
N SER A 73 -24.21 3.10 9.89
CA SER A 73 -24.86 4.24 10.57
C SER A 73 -24.18 4.66 11.87
N ARG A 74 -23.41 3.77 12.52
CA ARG A 74 -22.60 4.14 13.70
C ARG A 74 -21.33 4.91 13.32
N GLY A 75 -20.93 4.86 12.05
CA GLY A 75 -19.71 5.47 11.56
C GLY A 75 -18.49 4.54 11.66
N VAL A 76 -17.46 4.89 10.89
CA VAL A 76 -16.19 4.17 10.83
C VAL A 76 -15.07 4.98 11.44
N VAL A 77 -14.06 4.31 11.98
CA VAL A 77 -12.95 4.96 12.67
C VAL A 77 -11.60 4.33 12.30
N ALA A 78 -10.56 5.15 12.21
CA ALA A 78 -9.18 4.67 12.06
C ALA A 78 -8.17 5.68 12.59
N ALA A 79 -6.97 5.19 12.97
CA ALA A 79 -5.79 6.02 13.20
C ALA A 79 -4.94 5.99 11.92
N SER A 80 -4.95 7.07 11.13
CA SER A 80 -4.11 7.17 9.94
C SER A 80 -3.95 8.61 9.47
N THR A 81 -2.71 9.01 9.20
CA THR A 81 -2.34 10.36 8.74
C THR A 81 -2.06 10.42 7.24
N GLY A 82 -2.23 9.29 6.53
CA GLY A 82 -1.79 9.13 5.14
C GLY A 82 -2.86 8.51 4.23
N ASN A 83 -2.40 7.63 3.34
CA ASN A 83 -3.21 7.03 2.28
C ASN A 83 -4.50 6.36 2.77
N HIS A 84 -4.46 5.66 3.91
CA HIS A 84 -5.64 4.98 4.45
C HIS A 84 -6.70 5.96 4.99
N GLY A 85 -6.28 6.97 5.76
CA GLY A 85 -7.21 7.99 6.26
C GLY A 85 -7.95 8.71 5.13
N ARG A 86 -7.24 9.04 4.04
CA ARG A 86 -7.84 9.64 2.82
C ARG A 86 -8.85 8.70 2.15
N ALA A 87 -8.46 7.44 1.96
CA ALA A 87 -9.31 6.41 1.36
C ALA A 87 -10.59 6.16 2.17
N LEU A 88 -10.46 6.01 3.50
CA LEU A 88 -11.59 5.75 4.40
C LEU A 88 -12.55 6.94 4.45
N ALA A 89 -12.02 8.16 4.56
CA ALA A 89 -12.82 9.38 4.53
C ALA A 89 -13.65 9.49 3.24
N TYR A 90 -13.01 9.28 2.09
CA TYR A 90 -13.67 9.32 0.79
C TYR A 90 -14.74 8.22 0.66
N ALA A 91 -14.40 6.97 1.01
CA ALA A 91 -15.31 5.84 0.90
C ALA A 91 -16.54 5.98 1.82
N ALA A 92 -16.33 6.37 3.08
CA ALA A 92 -17.42 6.58 4.03
C ALA A 92 -18.38 7.67 3.55
N LYS A 93 -17.84 8.81 3.11
CA LYS A 93 -18.65 9.93 2.61
C LYS A 93 -19.50 9.53 1.39
N ALA A 94 -18.94 8.76 0.46
CA ALA A 94 -19.66 8.29 -0.72
C ALA A 94 -20.86 7.39 -0.36
N GLU A 95 -20.79 6.70 0.77
CA GLU A 95 -21.80 5.77 1.26
C GLU A 95 -22.68 6.36 2.38
N GLY A 96 -22.62 7.68 2.60
CA GLY A 96 -23.41 8.39 3.61
C GLY A 96 -23.00 8.08 5.05
N ALA A 97 -21.82 7.51 5.27
CA ALA A 97 -21.26 7.20 6.59
C ALA A 97 -20.31 8.32 7.07
N VAL A 98 -20.20 8.48 8.38
CA VAL A 98 -19.17 9.34 8.99
C VAL A 98 -17.89 8.54 9.15
N ALA A 99 -16.76 9.13 8.74
CA ALA A 99 -15.43 8.61 9.03
C ALA A 99 -14.73 9.51 10.06
N THR A 100 -14.38 8.95 11.21
CA THR A 100 -13.59 9.60 12.24
C THR A 100 -12.13 9.18 12.11
N ILE A 101 -11.24 10.14 11.86
CA ILE A 101 -9.81 9.88 11.72
C ILE A 101 -9.07 10.44 12.92
N CYS A 102 -8.53 9.53 13.75
CA CYS A 102 -7.73 9.87 14.92
C CYS A 102 -6.28 10.14 14.51
N MET A 103 -5.73 11.23 15.03
CA MET A 103 -4.38 11.69 14.72
C MET A 103 -3.72 12.33 15.93
N SER A 104 -2.40 12.28 16.04
CA SER A 104 -1.67 13.00 17.08
C SER A 104 -1.59 14.50 16.79
N ARG A 105 -1.31 15.32 17.82
CA ARG A 105 -1.10 16.77 17.66
C ARG A 105 0.16 17.13 16.86
N LEU A 106 1.04 16.16 16.61
CA LEU A 106 2.29 16.36 15.86
C LEU A 106 2.09 16.25 14.35
N VAL A 107 0.91 15.81 13.90
CA VAL A 107 0.64 15.63 12.47
C VAL A 107 0.57 17.01 11.80
N PRO A 108 1.38 17.25 10.75
CA PRO A 108 1.36 18.52 10.01
C PRO A 108 -0.03 18.87 9.47
N GLU A 109 -0.43 20.15 9.58
CA GLU A 109 -1.79 20.59 9.21
C GLU A 109 -2.12 20.37 7.73
N ASN A 110 -1.14 20.34 6.82
CA ASN A 110 -1.37 19.98 5.43
C ASN A 110 -1.91 18.54 5.28
N LYS A 111 -1.43 17.57 6.07
CA LYS A 111 -1.96 16.19 6.06
C LYS A 111 -3.36 16.13 6.68
N VAL A 112 -3.57 16.86 7.78
CA VAL A 112 -4.87 16.93 8.46
C VAL A 112 -5.93 17.55 7.55
N SER A 113 -5.62 18.68 6.92
CA SER A 113 -6.55 19.41 6.06
C SER A 113 -6.96 18.62 4.82
N GLU A 114 -6.06 17.83 4.21
CA GLU A 114 -6.41 16.97 3.08
C GLU A 114 -7.45 15.89 3.45
N ILE A 115 -7.30 15.25 4.62
CA ILE A 115 -8.26 14.26 5.09
C ILE A 115 -9.60 14.92 5.49
N ARG A 116 -9.53 16.09 6.14
CA ARG A 116 -10.73 16.88 6.47
C ARG A 116 -11.51 17.30 5.22
N ARG A 117 -10.82 17.70 4.14
CA ARG A 117 -11.42 18.07 2.84
C ARG A 117 -12.19 16.91 2.20
N LEU A 118 -11.76 15.67 2.45
CA LEU A 118 -12.44 14.46 2.00
C LEU A 118 -13.69 14.13 2.83
N GLY A 119 -13.98 14.90 3.89
CA GLY A 119 -15.20 14.82 4.69
C GLY A 119 -15.08 13.98 5.95
N ALA A 120 -13.87 13.68 6.41
CA ALA A 120 -13.67 13.03 7.70
C ALA A 120 -13.83 14.02 8.88
N GLU A 121 -14.36 13.49 9.98
CA GLU A 121 -14.25 14.11 11.29
C GLU A 121 -12.84 13.86 11.83
N ILE A 122 -12.13 14.93 12.16
CA ILE A 122 -10.76 14.83 12.67
C ILE A 122 -10.78 14.83 14.18
N ARG A 123 -10.18 13.79 14.78
CA ARG A 123 -10.03 13.65 16.22
C ARG A 123 -8.55 13.76 16.59
N ILE A 124 -8.12 14.97 16.96
CA ILE A 124 -6.73 15.21 17.40
C ILE A 124 -6.58 14.82 18.87
N VAL A 125 -5.83 13.75 19.15
CA VAL A 125 -5.61 13.22 20.51
C VAL A 125 -4.16 12.77 20.65
N GLY A 126 -3.58 13.07 21.81
CA GLY A 126 -2.25 12.60 22.17
C GLY A 126 -1.10 13.22 21.37
N VAL A 127 0.09 12.66 21.59
CA VAL A 127 1.36 13.09 20.98
C VAL A 127 2.05 11.98 20.17
N SER A 128 1.41 10.83 20.01
CA SER A 128 1.94 9.68 19.26
C SER A 128 0.84 8.98 18.45
N GLN A 129 1.23 8.15 17.47
CA GLN A 129 0.29 7.33 16.73
C GLN A 129 -0.36 6.26 17.64
N ASP A 130 0.38 5.73 18.61
CA ASP A 130 -0.14 4.77 19.59
C ASP A 130 -1.26 5.38 20.43
N GLU A 131 -1.10 6.63 20.89
CA GLU A 131 -2.17 7.34 21.60
C GLU A 131 -3.38 7.63 20.70
N ALA A 132 -3.16 7.92 19.41
CA ALA A 132 -4.25 8.05 18.45
C ALA A 132 -5.01 6.72 18.26
N GLN A 133 -4.30 5.58 18.26
CA GLN A 133 -4.92 4.25 18.21
C GLN A 133 -5.69 3.92 19.49
N GLN A 134 -5.19 4.32 20.67
CA GLN A 134 -5.94 4.17 21.92
C GLN A 134 -7.27 4.94 21.90
N GLU A 135 -7.32 6.10 21.26
CA GLU A 135 -8.59 6.82 21.05
C GLU A 135 -9.52 6.07 20.09
N VAL A 136 -9.00 5.45 19.03
CA VAL A 136 -9.79 4.56 18.17
C VAL A 136 -10.43 3.44 19.01
N ASP A 137 -9.62 2.75 19.82
CA ASP A 137 -10.09 1.64 20.66
C ASP A 137 -11.14 2.10 21.67
N ARG A 138 -11.00 3.33 22.21
CA ARG A 138 -12.01 3.96 23.07
C ARG A 138 -13.31 4.22 22.30
N LEU A 139 -13.24 4.82 21.11
CA LEU A 139 -14.41 5.12 20.27
C LEU A 139 -15.16 3.85 19.86
N VAL A 140 -14.44 2.78 19.54
CA VAL A 140 -15.04 1.47 19.25
C VAL A 140 -15.80 0.94 20.48
N ARG A 141 -15.16 0.97 21.65
CA ARG A 141 -15.72 0.40 22.89
C ARG A 141 -16.87 1.21 23.48
N GLU A 142 -16.78 2.54 23.45
CA GLU A 142 -17.71 3.44 24.15
C GLU A 142 -18.82 3.98 23.25
N GLU A 143 -18.51 4.21 21.97
CA GLU A 143 -19.43 4.85 21.01
C GLU A 143 -19.89 3.86 19.93
N GLY A 144 -19.30 2.66 19.88
CA GLY A 144 -19.71 1.59 18.97
C GLY A 144 -19.29 1.81 17.52
N LEU A 145 -18.38 2.75 17.25
CA LEU A 145 -17.84 2.98 15.89
C LEU A 145 -17.15 1.71 15.39
N VAL A 146 -17.15 1.51 14.08
CA VAL A 146 -16.51 0.35 13.46
C VAL A 146 -15.10 0.70 13.03
N MET A 147 -14.09 0.05 13.60
CA MET A 147 -12.72 0.22 13.16
C MET A 147 -12.52 -0.41 11.79
N VAL A 148 -11.99 0.35 10.83
CA VAL A 148 -11.52 -0.18 9.54
C VAL A 148 -9.99 -0.05 9.52
N PRO A 149 -9.24 -1.14 9.76
CA PRO A 149 -7.80 -1.07 9.87
C PRO A 149 -7.14 -0.86 8.49
N PRO A 150 -5.89 -0.40 8.45
CA PRO A 150 -5.23 -0.08 7.19
C PRO A 150 -4.80 -1.29 6.35
N PHE A 151 -4.74 -2.50 6.91
CA PHE A 151 -4.29 -3.69 6.18
C PHE A 151 -4.76 -5.04 6.75
N ASP A 152 -4.73 -5.27 8.07
CA ASP A 152 -4.95 -6.62 8.66
C ASP A 152 -6.44 -6.93 8.87
N ASP A 153 -7.20 -6.91 7.78
CA ASP A 153 -8.63 -7.18 7.77
C ASP A 153 -9.03 -7.89 6.46
N PRO A 154 -9.88 -8.93 6.52
CA PRO A 154 -10.25 -9.71 5.34
C PRO A 154 -10.93 -8.87 4.24
N ASP A 155 -11.82 -7.94 4.59
CA ASP A 155 -12.50 -7.09 3.62
C ASP A 155 -11.53 -6.07 3.01
N VAL A 156 -10.64 -5.50 3.80
CA VAL A 156 -9.60 -4.61 3.29
C VAL A 156 -8.72 -5.35 2.29
N VAL A 157 -8.21 -6.54 2.65
CA VAL A 157 -7.36 -7.39 1.79
C VAL A 157 -8.09 -7.81 0.51
N ALA A 158 -9.35 -8.25 0.62
CA ALA A 158 -10.16 -8.64 -0.53
C ALA A 158 -10.34 -7.48 -1.51
N GLY A 159 -10.61 -6.28 -0.99
CA GLY A 159 -10.67 -5.06 -1.80
C GLY A 159 -9.34 -4.76 -2.49
N GLN A 160 -8.21 -4.80 -1.76
CA GLN A 160 -6.90 -4.57 -2.40
C GLN A 160 -6.60 -5.61 -3.49
N GLY A 161 -7.02 -6.86 -3.29
CA GLY A 161 -6.83 -7.95 -4.24
C GLY A 161 -7.53 -7.75 -5.59
N THR A 162 -8.53 -6.87 -5.67
CA THR A 162 -9.17 -6.51 -6.94
C THR A 162 -8.17 -5.95 -7.95
N LEU A 163 -7.08 -5.33 -7.47
CA LEU A 163 -5.98 -4.89 -8.32
C LEU A 163 -5.28 -6.06 -9.02
N GLY A 164 -5.12 -7.19 -8.34
CA GLY A 164 -4.55 -8.41 -8.92
C GLY A 164 -5.45 -9.04 -9.99
N LEU A 165 -6.77 -8.94 -9.83
CA LEU A 165 -7.72 -9.32 -10.89
C LEU A 165 -7.54 -8.45 -12.13
N GLU A 166 -7.51 -7.12 -11.96
CA GLU A 166 -7.31 -6.20 -13.09
C GLU A 166 -6.00 -6.44 -13.83
N ILE A 167 -4.92 -6.77 -13.11
CA ILE A 167 -3.62 -7.08 -13.71
C ILE A 167 -3.72 -8.32 -14.61
N ILE A 168 -4.27 -9.42 -14.10
CA ILE A 168 -4.36 -10.69 -14.85
C ILE A 168 -5.41 -10.63 -15.95
N ASP A 169 -6.50 -9.90 -15.76
CA ASP A 169 -7.49 -9.68 -16.82
C ASP A 169 -6.91 -8.87 -17.98
N THR A 170 -5.99 -7.92 -17.70
CA THR A 170 -5.34 -7.10 -18.73
C THR A 170 -4.14 -7.80 -19.37
N LEU A 171 -3.36 -8.56 -18.61
CA LEU A 171 -2.18 -9.29 -19.07
C LEU A 171 -2.16 -10.72 -18.50
N PRO A 172 -2.94 -11.65 -19.08
CA PRO A 172 -3.08 -13.02 -18.58
C PRO A 172 -1.76 -13.80 -18.50
N GLU A 173 -0.79 -13.45 -19.34
CA GLU A 173 0.54 -14.05 -19.40
C GLU A 173 1.56 -13.43 -18.42
N ALA A 174 1.15 -12.50 -17.55
CA ALA A 174 2.02 -11.89 -16.56
C ALA A 174 2.75 -12.97 -15.75
N ALA A 175 4.09 -12.97 -15.84
CA ALA A 175 4.92 -13.99 -15.22
C ALA A 175 5.45 -13.55 -13.85
N ILE A 176 5.66 -12.24 -13.67
CA ILE A 176 6.14 -11.65 -12.41
C ILE A 176 5.29 -10.41 -12.11
N VAL A 177 4.77 -10.33 -10.88
CA VAL A 177 4.08 -9.14 -10.34
C VAL A 177 4.86 -8.61 -9.14
N LEU A 178 5.35 -7.38 -9.25
CA LEU A 178 6.09 -6.67 -8.23
C LEU A 178 5.13 -5.81 -7.40
N VAL A 179 5.06 -6.08 -6.10
CA VAL A 179 4.07 -5.47 -5.20
C VAL A 179 4.76 -4.81 -4.02
N PRO A 180 4.50 -3.52 -3.73
CA PRO A 180 5.00 -2.88 -2.51
C PRO A 180 4.51 -3.61 -1.26
N LEU A 181 5.42 -3.84 -0.31
CA LEU A 181 5.19 -4.65 0.89
C LEU A 181 5.45 -3.85 2.17
N SER A 182 4.40 -3.74 2.97
CA SER A 182 4.36 -3.10 4.30
C SER A 182 3.61 -4.03 5.25
N GLY A 183 2.50 -3.58 5.84
CA GLY A 183 1.49 -4.37 6.55
C GLY A 183 0.91 -5.58 5.79
N GLY A 184 1.22 -5.73 4.50
CA GLY A 184 0.86 -6.90 3.70
C GLY A 184 -0.52 -6.86 3.04
N GLY A 185 -1.37 -5.88 3.32
CA GLY A 185 -2.74 -5.85 2.77
C GLY A 185 -2.81 -5.89 1.24
N LEU A 186 -2.00 -5.06 0.58
CA LEU A 186 -1.90 -5.05 -0.89
C LEU A 186 -1.26 -6.34 -1.41
N ALA A 187 -0.10 -6.71 -0.88
CA ALA A 187 0.67 -7.86 -1.33
C ALA A 187 -0.11 -9.19 -1.17
N ALA A 188 -0.75 -9.41 -0.02
CA ALA A 188 -1.57 -10.58 0.23
C ALA A 188 -2.77 -10.66 -0.73
N GLY A 189 -3.51 -9.56 -0.90
CA GLY A 189 -4.67 -9.52 -1.79
C GLY A 189 -4.30 -9.74 -3.24
N VAL A 190 -3.28 -9.04 -3.74
CA VAL A 190 -2.78 -9.19 -5.12
C VAL A 190 -2.26 -10.61 -5.33
N ALA A 191 -1.48 -11.15 -4.39
CA ALA A 191 -0.95 -12.49 -4.52
C ALA A 191 -2.04 -13.57 -4.56
N ALA A 192 -3.07 -13.45 -3.72
CA ALA A 192 -4.21 -14.36 -3.71
C ALA A 192 -5.00 -14.31 -5.03
N ALA A 193 -5.22 -13.12 -5.59
CA ALA A 193 -5.87 -12.96 -6.88
C ALA A 193 -5.03 -13.57 -8.02
N VAL A 194 -3.76 -13.18 -8.11
CA VAL A 194 -2.84 -13.60 -9.16
C VAL A 194 -2.62 -15.11 -9.13
N LYS A 195 -2.23 -15.68 -8.00
CA LYS A 195 -1.96 -17.12 -7.89
C LYS A 195 -3.22 -17.98 -7.96
N GLY A 196 -4.37 -17.43 -7.58
CA GLY A 196 -5.66 -18.09 -7.73
C GLY A 196 -6.07 -18.29 -9.20
N ILE A 197 -5.59 -17.44 -10.12
CA ILE A 197 -5.86 -17.53 -11.56
C ILE A 197 -4.69 -18.17 -12.31
N SER A 198 -3.46 -17.75 -11.99
CA SER A 198 -2.21 -18.24 -12.58
C SER A 198 -1.24 -18.66 -11.47
N SER A 199 -1.28 -19.94 -11.11
CA SER A 199 -0.41 -20.49 -10.07
C SER A 199 1.09 -20.47 -10.41
N LYS A 200 1.43 -20.26 -11.69
CA LYS A 200 2.81 -20.13 -12.19
C LYS A 200 3.37 -18.72 -12.06
N ALA A 201 2.51 -17.71 -11.96
CA ALA A 201 2.96 -16.33 -11.82
C ALA A 201 3.64 -16.14 -10.46
N LYS A 202 4.78 -15.45 -10.48
CA LYS A 202 5.51 -15.06 -9.29
C LYS A 202 5.00 -13.73 -8.77
N VAL A 203 4.84 -13.61 -7.47
CA VAL A 203 4.48 -12.38 -6.78
C VAL A 203 5.57 -12.05 -5.80
N ILE A 204 6.25 -10.93 -6.04
CA ILE A 204 7.45 -10.53 -5.30
C ILE A 204 7.11 -9.28 -4.50
N GLY A 205 7.27 -9.37 -3.18
CA GLY A 205 7.12 -8.24 -2.27
C GLY A 205 8.34 -7.32 -2.32
N LEU A 206 8.15 -6.02 -2.36
CA LEU A 206 9.22 -5.02 -2.38
C LEU A 206 9.12 -4.10 -1.17
N THR A 207 10.19 -3.97 -0.41
CA THR A 207 10.19 -3.11 0.79
C THR A 207 11.53 -2.43 1.01
N MET A 208 11.57 -1.45 1.90
CA MET A 208 12.77 -0.69 2.28
C MET A 208 13.74 -1.58 3.09
N GLU A 209 15.05 -1.38 2.94
CA GLU A 209 16.07 -2.21 3.59
C GLU A 209 15.99 -2.16 5.13
N LYS A 210 15.75 -0.97 5.68
CA LYS A 210 15.66 -0.73 7.12
C LYS A 210 14.20 -0.63 7.53
N GLY A 211 13.82 -1.20 8.68
CA GLY A 211 12.44 -1.11 9.19
C GLY A 211 11.40 -2.01 8.47
N ALA A 212 11.85 -3.00 7.69
CA ALA A 212 10.97 -3.94 6.96
C ALA A 212 10.29 -4.97 7.88
N ALA A 213 9.24 -4.57 8.59
CA ALA A 213 8.58 -5.40 9.61
C ALA A 213 8.05 -6.74 9.07
N MET A 214 7.41 -6.73 7.89
CA MET A 214 6.91 -7.96 7.28
C MET A 214 8.05 -8.90 6.88
N LYS A 215 9.15 -8.38 6.33
CA LYS A 215 10.32 -9.20 5.97
C LYS A 215 10.92 -9.87 7.21
N ALA A 216 11.17 -9.09 8.27
CA ALA A 216 11.69 -9.62 9.53
C ALA A 216 10.75 -10.67 10.14
N SER A 217 9.43 -10.46 10.03
CA SER A 217 8.43 -11.41 10.51
C SER A 217 8.43 -12.71 9.70
N LEU A 218 8.56 -12.62 8.37
CA LEU A 218 8.65 -13.79 7.50
C LEU A 218 9.92 -14.62 7.78
N ASP A 219 11.06 -13.95 7.93
CA ASP A 219 12.35 -14.60 8.21
C ASP A 219 12.36 -15.36 9.53
N THR A 220 11.65 -14.82 10.54
CA THR A 220 11.54 -15.43 11.87
C THR A 220 10.33 -16.37 12.01
N GLY A 221 9.48 -16.46 10.99
CA GLY A 221 8.29 -17.30 10.97
C GLY A 221 7.14 -16.83 11.85
N ARG A 222 7.20 -15.62 12.42
CA ARG A 222 6.15 -15.03 13.28
C ARG A 222 6.18 -13.50 13.24
N PRO A 223 5.08 -12.79 13.55
CA PRO A 223 5.11 -11.35 13.71
C PRO A 223 6.13 -10.88 14.76
N VAL A 224 6.93 -9.87 14.39
CA VAL A 224 7.93 -9.24 15.27
C VAL A 224 7.83 -7.72 15.18
N GLN A 225 8.29 -7.05 16.24
CA GLN A 225 8.51 -5.61 16.21
C GLN A 225 9.85 -5.30 15.56
N VAL A 226 9.89 -4.20 14.82
CA VAL A 226 11.12 -3.62 14.27
C VAL A 226 11.14 -2.15 14.64
N GLU A 227 12.33 -1.58 14.71
CA GLU A 227 12.49 -0.13 14.85
C GLU A 227 12.01 0.55 13.55
N GLU A 228 11.16 1.56 13.71
CA GLU A 228 10.75 2.41 12.61
C GLU A 228 11.82 3.48 12.37
N VAL A 229 12.24 3.60 11.11
CA VAL A 229 13.26 4.58 10.70
C VAL A 229 12.71 5.44 9.57
N PRO A 230 13.18 6.69 9.44
CA PRO A 230 12.84 7.53 8.29
C PRO A 230 13.21 6.88 6.96
N SER A 231 12.32 6.99 5.97
CA SER A 231 12.54 6.49 4.61
C SER A 231 11.76 7.35 3.60
N LEU A 232 12.26 7.42 2.36
CA LEU A 232 11.52 7.92 1.21
C LEU A 232 10.27 7.07 0.90
N ALA A 233 10.28 5.80 1.29
CA ALA A 233 9.13 4.91 1.22
C ALA A 233 8.38 4.86 2.56
N ASP A 234 8.10 6.03 3.16
CA ASP A 234 7.43 6.18 4.46
C ASP A 234 6.12 5.37 4.58
N SER A 235 5.35 5.28 3.50
CA SER A 235 4.11 4.49 3.42
C SER A 235 4.33 2.97 3.49
N LEU A 236 5.59 2.50 3.48
CA LEU A 236 5.94 1.10 3.72
C LEU A 236 6.38 0.81 5.16
N GLY A 237 6.70 1.84 5.95
CA GLY A 237 7.14 1.73 7.33
C GLY A 237 6.05 1.24 8.29
N GLY A 238 6.44 1.12 9.57
CA GLY A 238 5.58 0.66 10.65
C GLY A 238 5.54 -0.86 10.84
N GLY A 239 5.06 -1.28 12.02
CA GLY A 239 4.89 -2.69 12.37
C GLY A 239 3.69 -3.35 11.66
N ILE A 240 3.68 -4.69 11.63
CA ILE A 240 2.55 -5.47 11.09
C ILE A 240 1.52 -5.86 12.16
N GLY A 241 1.76 -5.49 13.43
CA GLY A 241 0.99 -5.94 14.60
C GLY A 241 1.45 -7.33 15.08
N LEU A 242 1.65 -7.50 16.39
CA LEU A 242 2.06 -8.80 16.96
C LEU A 242 0.94 -9.85 16.89
N ASP A 243 -0.31 -9.38 16.93
CA ASP A 243 -1.52 -10.21 16.81
C ASP A 243 -2.04 -10.27 15.37
N ASN A 244 -1.18 -10.08 14.37
CA ASN A 244 -1.57 -10.10 12.95
C ASN A 244 -2.31 -11.41 12.59
N ARG A 245 -3.53 -11.29 12.03
CA ARG A 245 -4.44 -12.42 11.84
C ARG A 245 -4.60 -12.83 10.38
N VAL A 246 -4.37 -11.91 9.44
CA VAL A 246 -4.71 -12.07 8.03
C VAL A 246 -3.45 -12.01 7.18
N THR A 247 -2.78 -10.86 7.18
CA THR A 247 -1.81 -10.55 6.12
C THR A 247 -0.50 -11.30 6.26
N PHE A 248 -0.02 -11.58 7.48
CA PHE A 248 1.20 -12.33 7.72
C PHE A 248 1.10 -13.75 7.16
N ALA A 249 0.05 -14.49 7.54
CA ALA A 249 -0.17 -15.85 7.09
C ALA A 249 -0.30 -15.93 5.57
N MET A 250 -1.03 -14.99 4.97
CA MET A 250 -1.17 -14.90 3.52
C MET A 250 0.15 -14.56 2.82
N CYS A 251 0.90 -13.55 3.28
CA CYS A 251 2.18 -13.19 2.68
C CYS A 251 3.18 -14.34 2.76
N ARG A 252 3.21 -15.07 3.88
CA ARG A 252 4.07 -16.25 4.06
C ARG A 252 3.76 -17.37 3.08
N GLU A 253 2.49 -17.60 2.80
CA GLU A 253 2.06 -18.68 1.89
C GLU A 253 2.15 -18.28 0.41
N LEU A 254 1.92 -17.00 0.10
CA LEU A 254 1.66 -16.55 -1.27
C LEU A 254 2.77 -15.74 -1.93
N LEU A 255 3.71 -15.15 -1.17
CA LEU A 255 4.83 -14.44 -1.79
C LEU A 255 5.94 -15.43 -2.14
N ASP A 256 6.45 -15.33 -3.37
CA ASP A 256 7.57 -16.17 -3.81
C ASP A 256 8.91 -15.64 -3.27
N GLU A 257 9.01 -14.32 -3.10
CA GLU A 257 10.22 -13.64 -2.63
C GLU A 257 9.87 -12.27 -2.05
N VAL A 258 10.74 -11.77 -1.18
CA VAL A 258 10.72 -10.38 -0.72
C VAL A 258 12.09 -9.75 -0.92
N ILE A 259 12.13 -8.65 -1.68
CA ILE A 259 13.34 -7.90 -2.00
C ILE A 259 13.39 -6.61 -1.20
N LEU A 260 14.58 -6.33 -0.66
CA LEU A 260 14.91 -5.11 0.07
C LEU A 260 15.53 -4.07 -0.86
N LEU A 261 15.17 -2.79 -0.66
CA LEU A 261 15.67 -1.66 -1.43
C LEU A 261 16.29 -0.59 -0.54
N THR A 262 17.43 -0.06 -0.94
CA THR A 262 18.07 1.06 -0.25
C THR A 262 17.36 2.37 -0.57
N GLU A 263 17.59 3.40 0.25
CA GLU A 263 17.07 4.75 -0.01
C GLU A 263 17.55 5.31 -1.35
N ALA A 264 18.79 5.00 -1.76
CA ALA A 264 19.35 5.38 -3.05
C ALA A 264 18.62 4.74 -4.23
N GLU A 265 18.27 3.45 -4.10
CA GLU A 265 17.49 2.74 -5.11
C GLU A 265 16.05 3.30 -5.19
N ILE A 266 15.40 3.55 -4.05
CA ILE A 266 14.07 4.16 -4.00
C ILE A 266 14.08 5.54 -4.66
N ALA A 267 15.06 6.39 -4.31
CA ALA A 267 15.25 7.71 -4.92
C ALA A 267 15.47 7.63 -6.44
N ALA A 268 16.24 6.63 -6.91
CA ALA A 268 16.43 6.39 -8.34
C ALA A 268 15.11 5.98 -9.02
N GLY A 269 14.29 5.14 -8.37
CA GLY A 269 12.95 4.80 -8.83
C GLY A 269 12.06 6.02 -8.99
N MET A 270 12.03 6.92 -7.99
CA MET A 270 11.26 8.17 -8.07
C MET A 270 11.75 9.08 -9.20
N ARG A 271 13.07 9.23 -9.36
CA ARG A 271 13.67 10.00 -10.47
C ARG A 271 13.27 9.45 -11.84
N HIS A 272 13.33 8.13 -12.02
CA HIS A 272 12.96 7.49 -13.28
C HIS A 272 11.48 7.61 -13.57
N ALA A 273 10.61 7.42 -12.57
CA ALA A 273 9.18 7.61 -12.71
C ALA A 273 8.85 9.01 -13.26
N TYR A 274 9.51 10.03 -12.72
CA TYR A 274 9.34 11.41 -13.19
C TYR A 274 9.96 11.64 -14.58
N ALA A 275 11.24 11.31 -14.77
CA ALA A 275 12.01 11.70 -15.94
C ALA A 275 11.65 10.89 -17.20
N CYS A 276 11.34 9.60 -17.04
CA CYS A 276 11.12 8.65 -18.14
C CYS A 276 9.63 8.34 -18.30
N GLU A 277 8.93 8.05 -17.20
CA GLU A 277 7.53 7.57 -17.25
C GLU A 277 6.49 8.70 -17.16
N ARG A 278 6.94 9.94 -16.89
CA ARG A 278 6.10 11.12 -16.67
C ARG A 278 5.06 10.93 -15.56
N GLN A 279 5.42 10.15 -14.54
CA GLN A 279 4.60 9.88 -13.37
C GLN A 279 5.17 10.59 -12.14
N ILE A 280 4.29 11.16 -11.32
CA ILE A 280 4.64 11.65 -9.98
C ILE A 280 4.16 10.57 -9.01
N VAL A 281 5.10 9.99 -8.27
CA VAL A 281 4.83 8.89 -7.32
C VAL A 281 5.55 9.13 -6.00
N GLU A 282 4.97 8.63 -4.92
CA GLU A 282 5.66 8.56 -3.62
C GLU A 282 6.70 7.44 -3.63
N GLY A 283 7.63 7.41 -2.67
CA GLY A 283 8.72 6.41 -2.67
C GLY A 283 8.19 4.98 -2.61
N ALA A 284 7.13 4.73 -1.83
CA ALA A 284 6.43 3.45 -1.77
C ALA A 284 5.79 3.04 -3.12
N GLY A 285 5.40 4.01 -3.95
CA GLY A 285 4.91 3.79 -5.31
C GLY A 285 6.02 3.54 -6.32
N ALA A 286 7.26 3.92 -6.01
CA ALA A 286 8.40 3.81 -6.91
C ALA A 286 9.21 2.51 -6.74
N VAL A 287 8.96 1.70 -5.70
CA VAL A 287 9.80 0.54 -5.36
C VAL A 287 9.90 -0.51 -6.48
N GLY A 288 8.82 -0.71 -7.27
CA GLY A 288 8.84 -1.60 -8.43
C GLY A 288 9.83 -1.16 -9.51
N ILE A 289 9.85 0.14 -9.80
CA ILE A 289 10.81 0.76 -10.72
C ILE A 289 12.22 0.66 -10.13
N ALA A 290 12.38 0.99 -8.84
CA ALA A 290 13.67 0.92 -8.14
C ALA A 290 14.32 -0.48 -8.22
N ALA A 291 13.54 -1.55 -8.00
CA ALA A 291 14.04 -2.92 -8.08
C ALA A 291 14.54 -3.30 -9.49
N LEU A 292 13.85 -2.82 -10.54
CA LEU A 292 14.25 -3.02 -11.93
C LEU A 292 15.53 -2.24 -12.24
N LEU A 293 15.63 -0.98 -11.80
CA LEU A 293 16.81 -0.14 -11.98
C LEU A 293 18.06 -0.70 -11.30
N ALA A 294 17.89 -1.22 -10.09
CA ALA A 294 18.95 -1.89 -9.33
C ALA A 294 19.38 -3.23 -9.96
N GLY A 295 18.67 -3.72 -10.97
CA GLY A 295 18.94 -5.00 -11.62
C GLY A 295 18.63 -6.21 -10.74
N LYS A 296 17.85 -6.02 -9.65
CA LYS A 296 17.43 -7.07 -8.72
C LYS A 296 16.35 -7.99 -9.34
N ILE A 297 15.69 -7.52 -10.40
CA ILE A 297 14.74 -8.30 -11.21
C ILE A 297 15.18 -8.24 -12.68
N ARG A 298 15.36 -9.41 -13.31
CA ARG A 298 15.74 -9.53 -14.74
C ARG A 298 15.13 -10.78 -15.36
N GLY A 299 14.76 -10.69 -16.63
CA GLY A 299 14.23 -11.81 -17.42
C GLY A 299 12.91 -12.38 -16.88
N GLY A 300 12.52 -13.54 -17.41
CA GLY A 300 11.38 -14.32 -16.91
C GLY A 300 10.00 -13.66 -17.05
N GLY A 301 9.89 -12.52 -17.75
CA GLY A 301 8.65 -11.76 -17.89
C GLY A 301 7.60 -12.37 -18.83
N PRO A 302 6.50 -11.64 -19.11
CA PRO A 302 6.26 -10.23 -18.78
C PRO A 302 6.21 -9.89 -17.28
N ILE A 303 6.73 -8.71 -16.92
CA ILE A 303 6.80 -8.19 -15.55
C ILE A 303 5.76 -7.06 -15.39
N VAL A 304 5.04 -7.04 -14.28
CA VAL A 304 4.13 -5.95 -13.90
C VAL A 304 4.63 -5.31 -12.60
N ALA A 305 4.88 -4.00 -12.61
CA ALA A 305 5.22 -3.22 -11.42
C ALA A 305 4.04 -2.33 -11.02
N ILE A 306 3.62 -2.41 -9.75
CA ILE A 306 2.53 -1.59 -9.23
C ILE A 306 3.07 -0.26 -8.72
N LEU A 307 2.58 0.84 -9.30
CA LEU A 307 2.79 2.19 -8.81
C LEU A 307 1.66 2.51 -7.83
N SER A 308 1.89 2.26 -6.55
CA SER A 308 0.84 2.12 -5.54
C SER A 308 0.23 3.44 -5.04
N GLY A 309 0.96 4.56 -5.12
CA GLY A 309 0.51 5.85 -4.63
C GLY A 309 1.35 7.06 -5.06
N ALA A 310 0.77 8.25 -4.92
CA ALA A 310 1.36 9.53 -5.32
C ALA A 310 1.27 10.63 -4.25
N ASN A 311 0.93 10.28 -3.01
CA ASN A 311 0.66 11.26 -1.95
C ASN A 311 1.93 11.66 -1.21
N VAL A 312 2.90 12.15 -1.99
CA VAL A 312 4.22 12.59 -1.55
C VAL A 312 4.22 14.06 -1.14
N ASP A 313 5.09 14.43 -0.21
CA ASP A 313 5.45 15.84 0.01
C ASP A 313 6.17 16.38 -1.23
N MET A 314 5.62 17.43 -1.85
CA MET A 314 6.17 17.95 -3.10
C MET A 314 7.54 18.61 -2.94
N ASP A 315 7.89 19.11 -1.75
CA ASP A 315 9.23 19.64 -1.50
C ASP A 315 10.24 18.50 -1.38
N GLN A 316 9.90 17.41 -0.69
CA GLN A 316 10.70 16.19 -0.69
C GLN A 316 10.85 15.61 -2.10
N HIS A 317 9.75 15.49 -2.84
CA HIS A 317 9.77 14.99 -4.21
C HIS A 317 10.69 15.85 -5.10
N ARG A 318 10.60 17.19 -5.01
CA ARG A 318 11.48 18.12 -5.73
C ARG A 318 12.95 17.93 -5.37
N GLN A 319 13.27 17.73 -4.10
CA GLN A 319 14.64 17.49 -3.66
C GLN A 319 15.19 16.17 -4.21
N VAL A 320 14.39 15.09 -4.18
CA VAL A 320 14.75 13.77 -4.71
C VAL A 320 15.00 13.83 -6.22
N ILE A 321 14.12 14.49 -6.98
CA ILE A 321 14.26 14.57 -8.45
C ILE A 321 15.45 15.43 -8.88
N ASN A 322 15.80 16.45 -8.10
CA ASN A 322 16.97 17.30 -8.35
C ASN A 322 18.28 16.70 -7.83
N GLY A 323 18.23 15.61 -7.04
CA GLY A 323 19.42 14.99 -6.44
C GLY A 323 20.09 15.85 -5.37
N THR A 324 19.34 16.76 -4.72
CA THR A 324 19.90 17.80 -3.85
C THR A 324 19.92 17.45 -2.36
N GLN A 325 19.53 16.22 -1.98
CA GLN A 325 19.41 15.82 -0.57
C GLN A 325 20.32 14.61 -0.26
N PRO A 326 21.08 14.63 0.85
CA PRO A 326 21.68 13.41 1.40
C PRO A 326 20.54 12.46 1.77
N LEU A 327 20.60 11.24 1.29
CA LEU A 327 19.56 10.24 1.57
C LEU A 327 19.67 9.79 3.03
N TYR A 328 18.55 9.34 3.62
CA TYR A 328 18.50 8.97 5.03
C TYR A 328 19.60 7.94 5.38
N GLY A 329 20.58 8.34 6.18
CA GLY A 329 21.69 7.48 6.62
C GLY A 329 22.89 7.40 5.68
N GLU A 330 22.95 8.21 4.62
CA GLU A 330 24.18 8.49 3.89
C GLU A 330 24.82 9.76 4.49
N GLU A 331 26.00 9.62 5.10
CA GLU A 331 26.87 10.78 5.32
C GLU A 331 27.14 11.40 3.94
N GLY A 332 26.59 12.58 3.69
CA GLY A 332 26.89 13.31 2.46
C GLY A 332 28.40 13.50 2.31
N PRO A 333 28.93 13.68 1.09
CA PRO A 333 30.34 13.99 0.93
C PRO A 333 30.65 15.21 1.80
N CYS A 334 31.61 15.07 2.72
CA CYS A 334 32.13 16.17 3.50
C CYS A 334 32.37 17.35 2.57
N ALA A 335 31.62 18.43 2.75
CA ALA A 335 31.98 19.71 2.18
C ALA A 335 33.27 20.16 2.88
N GLY A 336 34.41 19.94 2.22
CA GLY A 336 35.75 20.33 2.67
C GLY A 336 36.79 20.00 1.62
#